data_AF-A0A257Y981-F1
#
_entry.id   AF-A0A257Y981-F1
#
_cell.length_a   1.000
_cell.length_b   1.000
_cell.length_c   1.000
_cell.angle_alpha   90.00
_cell.angle_beta   90.00
_cell.angle_gamma   90.00
#
_symmetry.space_group_name_H-M   'P 1'
#
loop_
_entity.id
_entity.type
_entity.pdbx_description
1 polymer ?
#
loop_
_entity_poly.entity_id
_entity_poly.type
_entity_poly.pdbx_seq_one_letter_code
_entity_poly.pdbx_strand_id
1 'polypeptide(L)'
;MPHLRLPGTKAALQVTANEQIVDPDVVNDLCRAYDYLRAIEHRVQMLNDEQTHRIPVVPERREAVSRLAGYGDTALFEADISRVRARVHGAYSDLFAAEERLSGEAGNLVFTGVDDDPGTVATLTTLGFSDPSRVIHTFQQWHRGSIPATRSARAQQLLTSLGPRLLEAMSKAGEPDIAFERFREFFSGLNSGVQVMSLMLAEPSLTRDVIQTMAFAPKLAADLARRPALMEAMLERSFSTPAHLEPVGSRALRLDALLEREDGFEGKLNGARRFHREEAFRIGYQLLRGAIGATEAGLAYADLADACVGGLAEVCEREVLAKQTTDIGKWSVCALGKFGGRELTATSDLDLMLVYEPSSDGSGQLATRFVQRLIAALSAPTGEGLLYEVDIQLRPSGRAGPVAVRMSSFERYYREEAWTWEFMALTRIRPVAGDGDLGRRIAETARRALQVKSADPKITEDVADMRRRMARERKPRSMWDVKLTPGGLVDIEFLTQHAILVAAARTPGAVQPGSLAAIKALAAAGHFSAGEAALLIDGLSLQLNLQQALRIAAGDKFEPETASAGLKAWLAKHLGFKGFPAMVARLRDIQDQIAALRTRKLGPLTTEGAGEGV
;
A
#
# COMPACT_ATOMS: atom_id res chain seq x y z
N MET A 1 -34.60 26.15 -14.67
CA MET A 1 -35.44 27.37 -14.76
C MET A 1 -34.84 28.34 -15.78
N PRO A 2 -35.40 28.45 -17.00
CA PRO A 2 -34.85 29.29 -18.08
C PRO A 2 -34.78 30.78 -17.75
N HIS A 3 -35.70 31.29 -16.94
CA HIS A 3 -35.80 32.70 -16.52
C HIS A 3 -34.67 33.16 -15.57
N LEU A 4 -33.88 32.23 -15.00
CA LEU A 4 -32.69 32.55 -14.19
C LEU A 4 -31.44 32.82 -15.05
N ARG A 5 -31.49 32.59 -16.37
CA ARG A 5 -30.35 32.79 -17.28
C ARG A 5 -30.26 34.23 -17.80
N LEU A 6 -30.30 35.19 -16.88
CA LEU A 6 -30.15 36.61 -17.22
C LEU A 6 -28.67 37.03 -17.15
N PRO A 7 -28.19 37.88 -18.08
CA PRO A 7 -26.79 38.30 -18.12
C PRO A 7 -26.43 39.32 -17.02
N GLY A 8 -27.42 40.04 -16.46
CA GLY A 8 -27.18 41.05 -15.42
C GLY A 8 -27.31 40.49 -14.01
N THR A 9 -26.28 40.62 -13.18
CA THR A 9 -26.25 40.08 -11.79
C THR A 9 -27.43 40.54 -10.93
N LYS A 10 -27.77 41.83 -10.92
CA LYS A 10 -28.92 42.36 -10.15
C LYS A 10 -30.27 41.86 -10.70
N ALA A 11 -30.39 41.75 -12.02
CA ALA A 11 -31.60 41.24 -12.65
C ALA A 11 -31.80 39.75 -12.32
N ALA A 12 -30.74 38.96 -12.31
CA ALA A 12 -30.78 37.57 -11.90
C ALA A 12 -31.16 37.41 -10.42
N LEU A 13 -30.57 38.22 -9.52
CA LEU A 13 -30.93 38.24 -8.10
C LEU A 13 -32.42 38.59 -7.87
N GLN A 14 -32.95 39.55 -8.62
CA GLN A 14 -34.38 39.90 -8.50
C GLN A 14 -35.30 38.74 -8.92
N VAL A 15 -34.93 37.98 -9.95
CA VAL A 15 -35.69 36.78 -10.34
C VAL A 15 -35.63 35.72 -9.23
N THR A 16 -34.51 35.57 -8.52
CA THR A 16 -34.44 34.64 -7.38
C THR A 16 -35.36 35.02 -6.22
N ALA A 17 -35.58 36.32 -5.97
CA ALA A 17 -36.58 36.77 -4.99
C ALA A 17 -38.01 36.49 -5.48
N ASN A 18 -38.30 36.75 -6.76
CA ASN A 18 -39.63 36.55 -7.34
C ASN A 18 -40.04 35.06 -7.35
N GLU A 19 -39.08 34.16 -7.55
CA GLU A 19 -39.27 32.70 -7.48
C GLU A 19 -39.18 32.16 -6.04
N GLN A 20 -39.11 33.03 -5.02
CA GLN A 20 -39.02 32.68 -3.59
C GLN A 20 -37.83 31.76 -3.25
N ILE A 21 -36.74 31.85 -4.03
CA ILE A 21 -35.52 31.06 -3.81
C ILE A 21 -34.63 31.71 -2.74
N VAL A 22 -34.60 33.05 -2.71
CA VAL A 22 -33.84 33.85 -1.75
C VAL A 22 -34.76 34.90 -1.16
N ASP A 23 -34.61 35.18 0.14
CA ASP A 23 -35.39 36.21 0.82
C ASP A 23 -35.23 37.58 0.12
N PRO A 24 -36.33 38.30 -0.17
CA PRO A 24 -36.28 39.63 -0.80
C PRO A 24 -35.37 40.64 -0.08
N ASP A 25 -35.28 40.57 1.26
CA ASP A 25 -34.42 41.46 2.04
C ASP A 25 -32.94 41.15 1.80
N VAL A 26 -32.60 39.86 1.71
CA VAL A 26 -31.25 39.39 1.36
C VAL A 26 -30.88 39.82 -0.06
N VAL A 27 -31.81 39.71 -1.02
CA VAL A 27 -31.59 40.16 -2.40
C VAL A 27 -31.34 41.67 -2.48
N ASN A 28 -32.08 42.47 -1.71
CA ASN A 28 -31.89 43.92 -1.65
C ASN A 28 -30.52 44.28 -1.06
N ASP A 29 -30.13 43.62 0.02
CA ASP A 29 -28.81 43.81 0.64
C ASP A 29 -27.67 43.39 -0.28
N LEU A 30 -27.80 42.28 -1.00
CA LEU A 30 -26.82 41.84 -2.01
C LEU A 30 -26.73 42.83 -3.19
N CYS A 31 -27.85 43.39 -3.65
CA CYS A 31 -27.85 44.42 -4.69
C CYS A 31 -27.11 45.68 -4.24
N ARG A 32 -27.35 46.13 -3.00
CA ARG A 32 -26.65 47.29 -2.41
C ARG A 32 -25.17 47.04 -2.24
N ALA A 33 -24.80 45.86 -1.75
CA ALA A 33 -23.40 45.46 -1.61
C ALA A 33 -22.71 45.37 -2.97
N TYR A 34 -23.38 44.83 -4.00
CA TYR A 34 -22.86 44.78 -5.36
C TYR A 34 -22.57 46.18 -5.91
N ASP A 35 -23.52 47.10 -5.78
CA ASP A 35 -23.34 48.48 -6.26
C ASP A 35 -22.19 49.19 -5.52
N TYR A 36 -22.09 48.98 -4.20
CA TYR A 36 -21.00 49.52 -3.39
C TYR A 36 -19.63 48.96 -3.81
N LEU A 37 -19.49 47.64 -3.91
CA LEU A 37 -18.21 46.99 -4.23
C LEU A 37 -17.77 47.31 -5.67
N ARG A 38 -18.71 47.36 -6.63
CA ARG A 38 -18.41 47.79 -8.00
C ARG A 38 -17.98 49.24 -8.07
N ALA A 39 -18.62 50.11 -7.29
CA ALA A 39 -18.19 51.50 -7.20
C ALA A 39 -16.75 51.60 -6.69
N ILE A 40 -16.41 50.92 -5.58
CA ILE A 40 -15.04 50.91 -5.05
C ILE A 40 -14.04 50.34 -6.06
N GLU A 41 -14.36 49.21 -6.70
CA GLU A 41 -13.53 48.61 -7.74
C GLU A 41 -13.21 49.61 -8.85
N HIS A 42 -14.21 50.37 -9.33
CA HIS A 42 -13.98 51.41 -10.33
C HIS A 42 -13.03 52.50 -9.83
N ARG A 43 -13.10 52.91 -8.55
CA ARG A 43 -12.18 53.92 -7.97
C ARG A 43 -10.75 53.38 -7.90
N VAL A 44 -10.59 52.09 -7.60
CA VAL A 44 -9.28 51.43 -7.63
C VAL A 44 -8.72 51.40 -9.05
N GLN A 45 -9.54 51.08 -10.05
CA GLN A 45 -9.13 51.04 -11.46
C GLN A 45 -8.78 52.44 -11.99
N MET A 46 -9.51 53.48 -11.57
CA MET A 46 -9.25 54.88 -11.92
C MET A 46 -7.91 55.41 -11.42
N LEU A 47 -7.30 54.82 -10.38
CA LEU A 47 -6.08 55.34 -9.78
C LEU A 47 -4.88 55.29 -10.74
N ASN A 48 -4.78 54.24 -11.57
CA ASN A 48 -3.68 54.02 -12.51
C ASN A 48 -4.13 53.64 -13.93
N ASP A 49 -5.45 53.66 -14.22
CA ASP A 49 -6.03 53.12 -15.45
C ASP A 49 -5.66 51.63 -15.68
N GLU A 50 -5.61 50.87 -14.58
CA GLU A 50 -5.24 49.46 -14.55
C GLU A 50 -6.47 48.59 -14.25
N GLN A 51 -6.65 47.49 -15.00
CA GLN A 51 -7.67 46.48 -14.69
C GLN A 51 -7.27 45.63 -13.47
N THR A 52 -7.35 46.21 -12.28
CA THR A 52 -7.10 45.53 -11.01
C THR A 52 -8.37 45.43 -10.16
N HIS A 53 -8.46 44.36 -9.38
CA HIS A 53 -9.54 44.11 -8.42
C HIS A 53 -9.01 44.14 -6.96
N ARG A 54 -7.74 44.50 -6.76
CA ARG A 54 -7.07 44.48 -5.46
C ARG A 54 -6.97 45.89 -4.89
N ILE A 55 -7.42 46.07 -3.65
CA ILE A 55 -7.21 47.32 -2.91
C ILE A 55 -5.69 47.48 -2.68
N PRO A 56 -5.12 48.67 -2.94
CA PRO A 56 -3.69 48.90 -2.73
C PRO A 56 -3.25 48.61 -1.28
N VAL A 57 -2.07 47.99 -1.13
CA VAL A 57 -1.46 47.73 0.18
C VAL A 57 -0.68 48.95 0.69
N VAL A 58 -0.21 49.81 -0.24
CA VAL A 58 0.53 51.03 0.09
C VAL A 58 -0.42 52.06 0.75
N PRO A 59 -0.12 52.54 1.97
CA PRO A 59 -1.01 53.41 2.74
C PRO A 59 -1.47 54.67 1.99
N GLU A 60 -0.55 55.36 1.33
CA GLU A 60 -0.83 56.59 0.56
C GLU A 60 -1.82 56.34 -0.58
N ARG A 61 -1.66 55.22 -1.30
CA ARG A 61 -2.58 54.84 -2.39
C ARG A 61 -3.94 54.41 -1.85
N ARG A 62 -3.96 53.77 -0.68
CA ARG A 62 -5.21 53.37 -0.03
C ARG A 62 -6.00 54.60 0.44
N GLU A 63 -5.33 55.60 1.01
CA GLU A 63 -5.93 56.88 1.35
C GLU A 63 -6.49 57.60 0.11
N ALA A 64 -5.77 57.57 -1.02
CA ALA A 64 -6.26 58.14 -2.27
C ALA A 64 -7.56 57.47 -2.77
N VAL A 65 -7.65 56.13 -2.71
CA VAL A 65 -8.89 55.40 -3.03
C VAL A 65 -10.01 55.76 -2.06
N SER A 66 -9.71 55.87 -0.76
CA SER A 66 -10.67 56.29 0.27
C SER A 66 -11.27 57.67 -0.03
N ARG A 67 -10.42 58.65 -0.37
CA ARG A 67 -10.85 60.01 -0.74
C ARG A 67 -11.67 60.02 -2.05
N LEU A 68 -11.25 59.25 -3.07
CA LEU A 68 -12.01 59.09 -4.32
C LEU A 68 -13.39 58.42 -4.11
N ALA A 69 -13.51 57.60 -3.08
CA ALA A 69 -14.77 56.98 -2.66
C ALA A 69 -15.63 57.92 -1.80
N GLY A 70 -15.17 59.14 -1.50
CA GLY A 70 -15.91 60.16 -0.75
C GLY A 70 -15.75 60.09 0.77
N TYR A 71 -14.77 59.34 1.27
CA TYR A 71 -14.52 59.22 2.71
C TYR A 71 -13.53 60.29 3.20
N GLY A 72 -13.85 60.91 4.35
CA GLY A 72 -12.95 61.82 5.05
C GLY A 72 -11.95 61.14 5.99
N ASP A 73 -12.14 59.85 6.27
CA ASP A 73 -11.29 59.03 7.14
C ASP A 73 -11.10 57.64 6.51
N THR A 74 -9.84 57.22 6.39
CA THR A 74 -9.47 55.92 5.80
C THR A 74 -9.87 54.75 6.72
N ALA A 75 -9.90 54.95 8.04
CA ALA A 75 -10.34 53.91 8.97
C ALA A 75 -11.84 53.61 8.80
N LEU A 76 -12.66 54.64 8.58
CA LEU A 76 -14.09 54.47 8.27
C LEU A 76 -14.31 53.73 6.95
N PHE A 77 -13.51 54.04 5.92
CA PHE A 77 -13.54 53.35 4.64
C PHE A 77 -13.22 51.84 4.79
N GLU A 78 -12.18 51.50 5.55
CA GLU A 78 -11.82 50.11 5.79
C GLU A 78 -12.90 49.37 6.59
N ALA A 79 -13.47 50.01 7.62
CA ALA A 79 -14.55 49.45 8.42
C ALA A 79 -15.81 49.19 7.58
N ASP A 80 -16.19 50.12 6.70
CA ASP A 80 -17.36 49.99 5.84
C ASP A 80 -17.19 48.90 4.79
N ILE A 81 -16.02 48.81 4.14
CA ILE A 81 -15.73 47.70 3.21
C ILE A 81 -15.80 46.36 3.95
N SER A 82 -15.20 46.29 5.14
CA SER A 82 -15.17 45.06 5.94
C SER A 82 -16.60 44.64 6.33
N ARG A 83 -17.43 45.60 6.74
CA ARG A 83 -18.84 45.37 7.08
C ARG A 83 -19.66 44.91 5.87
N VAL A 84 -19.48 45.53 4.70
CA VAL A 84 -20.19 45.12 3.47
C VAL A 84 -19.77 43.71 3.04
N ARG A 85 -18.48 43.40 3.08
CA ARG A 85 -17.97 42.06 2.79
C ARG A 85 -18.50 41.02 3.77
N ALA A 86 -18.52 41.34 5.06
CA ALA A 86 -19.07 40.46 6.10
C ALA A 86 -20.57 40.17 5.87
N ARG A 87 -21.36 41.14 5.42
CA ARG A 87 -22.77 40.91 5.07
C ARG A 87 -22.98 40.03 3.85
N VAL A 88 -22.22 40.27 2.77
CA VAL A 88 -22.25 39.40 1.57
C VAL A 88 -21.84 37.98 1.94
N HIS A 89 -20.83 37.87 2.79
CA HIS A 89 -20.36 36.60 3.31
C HIS A 89 -21.41 35.89 4.19
N GLY A 90 -22.11 36.61 5.06
CA GLY A 90 -23.24 36.08 5.84
C GLY A 90 -24.36 35.55 4.94
N ALA A 91 -24.78 36.32 3.95
CA ALA A 91 -25.81 35.90 2.99
C ALA A 91 -25.38 34.68 2.16
N TYR A 92 -24.10 34.58 1.81
CA TYR A 92 -23.55 33.38 1.17
C TYR A 92 -23.59 32.18 2.12
N SER A 93 -23.14 32.35 3.36
CA SER A 93 -23.10 31.30 4.37
C SER A 93 -24.52 30.79 4.67
N ASP A 94 -25.49 31.69 4.85
CA ASP A 94 -26.90 31.35 5.09
C ASP A 94 -27.54 30.56 3.94
N LEU A 95 -27.15 30.82 2.69
CA LEU A 95 -27.60 30.07 1.51
C LEU A 95 -27.14 28.61 1.56
N PHE A 96 -26.00 28.33 2.19
CA PHE A 96 -25.44 27.00 2.37
C PHE A 96 -25.60 26.46 3.80
N ALA A 97 -26.12 27.25 4.74
CA ALA A 97 -26.32 26.91 6.16
C ALA A 97 -27.21 25.68 6.38
N ALA A 98 -28.10 25.37 5.44
CA ALA A 98 -28.90 24.15 5.48
C ALA A 98 -28.07 22.86 5.22
N GLU A 99 -26.97 22.96 4.46
CA GLU A 99 -25.95 21.90 4.30
C GLU A 99 -24.85 22.02 5.38
N GLU A 100 -24.59 23.24 5.88
CA GLU A 100 -23.58 23.59 6.89
C GLU A 100 -23.97 23.21 8.33
N ARG A 101 -25.22 22.83 8.63
CA ARG A 101 -25.57 22.16 9.91
C ARG A 101 -24.90 20.79 10.09
N LEU A 102 -24.17 20.31 9.08
CA LEU A 102 -23.22 19.19 9.19
C LEU A 102 -21.86 19.60 9.80
N SER A 103 -21.67 20.86 10.22
CA SER A 103 -20.61 21.31 11.14
C SER A 103 -20.81 20.73 12.54
N GLY A 104 -20.86 19.40 12.65
CA GLY A 104 -20.66 18.73 13.93
C GLY A 104 -19.24 18.99 14.44
N GLU A 105 -19.09 19.15 15.76
CA GLU A 105 -17.90 19.14 16.63
C GLU A 105 -16.58 19.86 16.22
N ALA A 106 -16.29 20.07 14.94
CA ALA A 106 -14.99 20.47 14.42
C ALA A 106 -14.73 21.99 14.43
N GLY A 107 -15.75 22.85 14.57
CA GLY A 107 -15.59 24.31 14.61
C GLY A 107 -15.89 25.03 13.29
N ASN A 108 -15.58 26.33 13.23
CA ASN A 108 -15.84 27.19 12.07
C ASN A 108 -14.88 26.85 10.93
N LEU A 109 -15.39 26.44 9.76
CA LEU A 109 -14.60 26.11 8.57
C LEU A 109 -15.16 26.88 7.36
N VAL A 110 -14.54 28.02 7.09
CA VAL A 110 -14.93 28.96 6.04
C VAL A 110 -13.82 29.05 4.99
N PHE A 111 -14.08 28.51 3.81
CA PHE A 111 -13.14 28.53 2.68
C PHE A 111 -13.49 29.59 1.63
N THR A 112 -14.40 30.51 1.93
CA THR A 112 -14.91 31.49 0.97
C THR A 112 -14.45 32.90 1.35
N GLY A 113 -13.40 33.39 0.70
CA GLY A 113 -12.78 34.68 1.00
C GLY A 113 -11.57 34.99 0.12
N VAL A 114 -11.07 36.24 0.23
CA VAL A 114 -9.79 36.67 -0.36
C VAL A 114 -8.65 36.53 0.65
N ASP A 115 -8.96 36.76 1.92
CA ASP A 115 -8.07 36.62 3.07
C ASP A 115 -8.45 35.37 3.87
N ASP A 116 -7.51 34.87 4.68
CA ASP A 116 -7.73 33.71 5.54
C ASP A 116 -8.67 34.08 6.69
N ASP A 117 -9.77 33.33 6.85
CA ASP A 117 -10.69 33.51 7.98
C ASP A 117 -10.00 33.10 9.30
N PRO A 118 -9.89 34.01 10.30
CA PRO A 118 -9.20 33.71 11.55
C PRO A 118 -9.79 32.51 12.31
N GLY A 119 -11.11 32.32 12.24
CA GLY A 119 -11.78 31.17 12.86
C GLY A 119 -11.37 29.85 12.22
N THR A 120 -11.27 29.81 10.90
CA THR A 120 -10.86 28.65 10.11
C THR A 120 -9.39 28.29 10.37
N VAL A 121 -8.51 29.29 10.47
CA VAL A 121 -7.10 29.07 10.84
C VAL A 121 -7.00 28.44 12.22
N ALA A 122 -7.75 28.94 13.22
CA ALA A 122 -7.76 28.39 14.57
C ALA A 122 -8.31 26.95 14.59
N THR A 123 -9.39 26.69 13.85
CA THR A 123 -9.97 25.35 13.70
C THR A 123 -8.96 24.36 13.11
N LEU A 124 -8.33 24.68 11.98
CA LEU A 124 -7.35 23.81 11.32
C LEU A 124 -6.10 23.58 12.19
N THR A 125 -5.67 24.59 12.94
CA THR A 125 -4.58 24.44 13.91
C THR A 125 -4.97 23.45 15.01
N THR A 126 -6.21 23.53 15.51
CA THR A 126 -6.74 22.59 16.52
C THR A 126 -6.87 21.17 15.95
N LEU A 127 -7.20 21.04 14.68
CA LEU A 127 -7.22 19.76 13.94
C LEU A 127 -5.81 19.21 13.66
N GLY A 128 -4.74 19.96 13.97
CA GLY A 128 -3.36 19.50 13.89
C GLY A 128 -2.66 19.75 12.56
N PHE A 129 -3.22 20.58 11.68
CA PHE A 129 -2.54 21.00 10.45
C PHE A 129 -1.42 21.99 10.76
N SER A 130 -0.21 21.75 10.23
CA SER A 130 0.95 22.62 10.46
C SER A 130 0.92 23.91 9.65
N ASP A 131 0.24 23.91 8.50
CA ASP A 131 0.05 25.07 7.62
C ASP A 131 -1.44 25.27 7.26
N PRO A 132 -2.24 25.86 8.16
CA PRO A 132 -3.66 26.14 7.93
C PRO A 132 -3.92 26.97 6.66
N SER A 133 -3.11 28.00 6.42
CA SER A 133 -3.26 28.90 5.28
C SER A 133 -3.15 28.17 3.95
N ARG A 134 -2.19 27.24 3.82
CA ARG A 134 -2.08 26.39 2.62
C ARG A 134 -3.31 25.51 2.39
N VAL A 135 -3.87 24.95 3.46
CA VAL A 135 -5.11 24.15 3.37
C VAL A 135 -6.26 25.03 2.88
N ILE A 136 -6.46 26.21 3.50
CA ILE A 136 -7.49 27.19 3.13
C ILE A 136 -7.37 27.57 1.66
N HIS A 137 -6.17 27.97 1.21
CA HIS A 137 -5.95 28.37 -0.18
C HIS A 137 -6.19 27.23 -1.18
N THR A 138 -5.86 26.00 -0.81
CA THR A 138 -6.12 24.83 -1.67
C THR A 138 -7.62 24.61 -1.84
N PHE A 139 -8.40 24.64 -0.74
CA PHE A 139 -9.86 24.53 -0.81
C PHE A 139 -10.49 25.69 -1.58
N GLN A 140 -10.02 26.93 -1.37
CA GLN A 140 -10.45 28.10 -2.16
C GLN A 140 -10.22 27.89 -3.67
N GLN A 141 -9.06 27.37 -4.07
CA GLN A 141 -8.76 27.06 -5.47
C GLN A 141 -9.69 25.97 -6.02
N TRP A 142 -9.93 24.92 -5.24
CA TRP A 142 -10.83 23.85 -5.61
C TRP A 142 -12.28 24.34 -5.78
N HIS A 143 -12.80 25.19 -4.89
CA HIS A 143 -14.11 25.82 -5.05
C HIS A 143 -14.21 26.71 -6.28
N ARG A 144 -13.09 27.26 -6.78
CA ARG A 144 -13.02 28.02 -8.05
C ARG A 144 -12.86 27.12 -9.28
N GLY A 145 -12.86 25.80 -9.13
CA GLY A 145 -12.74 24.86 -10.26
C GLY A 145 -11.31 24.72 -10.80
N SER A 146 -10.29 24.92 -9.98
CA SER A 146 -8.88 24.87 -10.40
C SER A 146 -8.44 23.53 -10.99
N ILE A 147 -9.11 22.43 -10.61
CA ILE A 147 -8.82 21.06 -11.09
C ILE A 147 -10.04 20.47 -11.81
N PRO A 148 -9.85 19.51 -12.75
CA PRO A 148 -10.96 18.91 -13.49
C PRO A 148 -12.08 18.38 -12.59
N ALA A 149 -11.70 17.80 -11.45
CA ALA A 149 -12.61 17.23 -10.47
C ALA A 149 -13.66 18.22 -9.92
N THR A 150 -13.34 19.53 -9.89
CA THR A 150 -14.14 20.57 -9.22
C THR A 150 -14.71 21.62 -10.17
N ARG A 151 -14.65 21.40 -11.49
CA ARG A 151 -15.10 22.39 -12.49
C ARG A 151 -16.60 22.63 -12.53
N SER A 152 -17.42 21.64 -12.17
CA SER A 152 -18.88 21.78 -12.24
C SER A 152 -19.45 22.36 -10.95
N ALA A 153 -20.55 23.11 -11.06
CA ALA A 153 -21.27 23.65 -9.90
C ALA A 153 -21.66 22.55 -8.91
N ARG A 154 -22.09 21.39 -9.42
CA ARG A 154 -22.42 20.22 -8.57
C ARG A 154 -21.20 19.70 -7.82
N ALA A 155 -20.03 19.63 -8.47
CA ALA A 155 -18.79 19.22 -7.81
C ALA A 155 -18.40 20.20 -6.69
N GLN A 156 -18.56 21.50 -6.92
CA GLN A 156 -18.26 22.54 -5.91
C GLN A 156 -19.17 22.43 -4.69
N GLN A 157 -20.47 22.16 -4.88
CA GLN A 157 -21.42 21.90 -3.80
C GLN A 157 -21.03 20.65 -2.99
N LEU A 158 -20.71 19.55 -3.68
CA LEU A 158 -20.27 18.31 -3.03
C LEU A 158 -18.98 18.53 -2.24
N LEU A 159 -18.05 19.34 -2.76
CA LEU A 159 -16.83 19.70 -2.05
C LEU A 159 -17.13 20.48 -0.77
N THR A 160 -18.06 21.44 -0.79
CA THR A 160 -18.48 22.19 0.41
C THR A 160 -19.01 21.24 1.48
N SER A 161 -19.84 20.27 1.09
CA SER A 161 -20.39 19.26 2.01
C SER A 161 -19.33 18.27 2.52
N LEU A 162 -18.35 17.91 1.69
CA LEU A 162 -17.37 16.87 2.00
C LEU A 162 -16.13 17.40 2.73
N GLY A 163 -15.72 18.64 2.47
CA GLY A 163 -14.48 19.26 2.97
C GLY A 163 -14.29 19.12 4.48
N PRO A 164 -15.25 19.54 5.32
CA PRO A 164 -15.15 19.39 6.78
C PRO A 164 -14.92 17.94 7.22
N ARG A 165 -15.63 16.99 6.62
CA ARG A 165 -15.52 15.55 6.93
C ARG A 165 -14.15 14.99 6.55
N LEU A 166 -13.55 15.46 5.46
CA LEU A 166 -12.19 15.08 5.06
C LEU A 166 -11.17 15.58 6.08
N LEU A 167 -11.24 16.86 6.44
CA LEU A 167 -10.29 17.48 7.38
C LEU A 167 -10.37 16.85 8.77
N GLU A 168 -11.59 16.57 9.25
CA GLU A 168 -11.80 15.86 10.51
C GLU A 168 -11.27 14.41 10.46
N ALA A 169 -11.50 13.70 9.36
CA ALA A 169 -10.96 12.35 9.17
C ALA A 169 -9.42 12.34 9.12
N MET A 170 -8.81 13.34 8.49
CA MET A 170 -7.35 13.52 8.40
C MET A 170 -6.76 13.80 9.79
N SER A 171 -7.42 14.66 10.58
CA SER A 171 -7.05 14.92 11.97
C SER A 171 -7.15 13.66 12.84
N LYS A 172 -8.28 12.95 12.77
CA LYS A 172 -8.52 11.70 13.51
C LYS A 172 -7.55 10.58 13.12
N ALA A 173 -7.02 10.59 11.90
CA ALA A 173 -5.96 9.67 11.49
C ALA A 173 -4.63 9.96 12.22
N GLY A 174 -4.36 11.21 12.62
CA GLY A 174 -3.14 11.60 13.32
C GLY A 174 -1.97 12.00 12.42
N GLU A 175 -2.21 12.09 11.10
CA GLU A 175 -1.25 12.54 10.08
C GLU A 175 -1.89 13.57 9.11
N PRO A 176 -2.48 14.67 9.61
CA PRO A 176 -3.32 15.53 8.80
C PRO A 176 -2.61 16.11 7.57
N ASP A 177 -1.37 16.58 7.72
CA ASP A 177 -0.61 17.16 6.60
C ASP A 177 -0.24 16.14 5.52
N ILE A 178 0.22 14.94 5.92
CA ILE A 178 0.58 13.86 4.98
C ILE A 178 -0.67 13.37 4.24
N ALA A 179 -1.77 13.16 4.99
CA ALA A 179 -3.03 12.73 4.41
C ALA A 179 -3.59 13.77 3.44
N PHE A 180 -3.51 15.06 3.80
CA PHE A 180 -3.96 16.15 2.95
C PHE A 180 -3.15 16.25 1.66
N GLU A 181 -1.83 16.17 1.72
CA GLU A 181 -0.98 16.28 0.54
C GLU A 181 -1.24 15.14 -0.45
N ARG A 182 -1.29 13.89 0.02
CA ARG A 182 -1.58 12.73 -0.85
C ARG A 182 -3.03 12.74 -1.35
N PHE A 183 -3.98 13.18 -0.52
CA PHE A 183 -5.36 13.37 -0.97
C PHE A 183 -5.45 14.45 -2.04
N ARG A 184 -4.68 15.55 -1.93
CA ARG A 184 -4.62 16.59 -2.94
C ARG A 184 -4.07 16.07 -4.26
N GLU A 185 -3.02 15.26 -4.25
CA GLU A 185 -2.50 14.58 -5.45
C GLU A 185 -3.54 13.65 -6.07
N PHE A 186 -4.16 12.78 -5.26
CA PHE A 186 -5.24 11.88 -5.66
C PHE A 186 -6.40 12.66 -6.31
N PHE A 187 -6.89 13.69 -5.64
CA PHE A 187 -8.05 14.45 -6.06
C PHE A 187 -7.78 15.26 -7.33
N SER A 188 -6.56 15.79 -7.48
CA SER A 188 -6.11 16.52 -8.68
C SER A 188 -5.97 15.61 -9.91
N GLY A 189 -5.71 14.31 -9.70
CA GLY A 189 -5.64 13.31 -10.77
C GLY A 189 -6.99 12.86 -11.31
N LEU A 190 -8.11 13.23 -10.68
CA LEU A 190 -9.44 12.82 -11.12
C LEU A 190 -9.91 13.62 -12.34
N ASN A 191 -10.37 12.91 -13.37
CA ASN A 191 -11.02 13.52 -14.53
C ASN A 191 -12.38 14.16 -14.19
N SER A 192 -13.09 13.62 -13.19
CA SER A 192 -14.37 14.12 -12.67
C SER A 192 -14.49 13.79 -11.19
N GLY A 193 -14.91 14.76 -10.37
CA GLY A 193 -15.02 14.59 -8.92
C GLY A 193 -16.43 14.29 -8.42
N VAL A 194 -17.46 14.49 -9.25
CA VAL A 194 -18.88 14.36 -8.82
C VAL A 194 -19.17 12.96 -8.29
N GLN A 195 -18.80 11.91 -9.03
CA GLN A 195 -19.07 10.53 -8.64
C GLN A 195 -18.29 10.16 -7.36
N VAL A 196 -16.99 10.42 -7.33
CA VAL A 196 -16.12 10.14 -6.18
C VAL A 196 -16.60 10.85 -4.92
N MET A 197 -16.87 12.15 -4.99
CA MET A 197 -17.34 12.91 -3.83
C MET A 197 -18.74 12.48 -3.38
N SER A 198 -19.65 12.18 -4.32
CA SER A 198 -20.98 11.66 -3.98
C SER A 198 -20.88 10.32 -3.25
N LEU A 199 -19.96 9.46 -3.70
CA LEU A 199 -19.70 8.16 -3.09
C LEU A 199 -19.16 8.30 -1.66
N MET A 200 -18.17 9.17 -1.47
CA MET A 200 -17.58 9.47 -0.16
C MET A 200 -18.59 10.10 0.81
N LEU A 201 -19.47 10.97 0.31
CA LEU A 201 -20.53 11.55 1.11
C LEU A 201 -21.57 10.51 1.55
N ALA A 202 -21.99 9.65 0.62
CA ALA A 202 -22.97 8.59 0.84
C ALA A 202 -22.42 7.49 1.75
N GLU A 203 -21.12 7.18 1.69
CA GLU A 203 -20.47 6.13 2.46
C GLU A 203 -19.37 6.69 3.38
N PRO A 204 -19.70 7.06 4.64
CA PRO A 204 -18.74 7.57 5.62
C PRO A 204 -17.56 6.63 5.90
N SER A 205 -17.77 5.31 5.82
CA SER A 205 -16.67 4.35 6.05
C SER A 205 -15.62 4.48 4.94
N LEU A 206 -16.04 4.56 3.68
CA LEU A 206 -15.15 4.72 2.53
C LEU A 206 -14.30 5.99 2.68
N THR A 207 -14.90 7.10 3.12
CA THR A 207 -14.14 8.34 3.37
C THR A 207 -13.01 8.12 4.37
N ARG A 208 -13.32 7.48 5.50
CA ARG A 208 -12.31 7.15 6.53
C ARG A 208 -11.23 6.24 5.97
N ASP A 209 -11.61 5.30 5.13
CA ASP A 209 -10.74 4.28 4.57
C ASP A 209 -9.75 4.87 3.56
N VAL A 210 -10.25 5.74 2.68
CA VAL A 210 -9.42 6.52 1.75
C VAL A 210 -8.45 7.39 2.54
N ILE A 211 -8.92 8.12 3.55
CA ILE A 211 -8.04 9.00 4.34
C ILE A 211 -6.99 8.22 5.15
N GLN A 212 -7.34 7.08 5.73
CA GLN A 212 -6.34 6.21 6.37
C GLN A 212 -5.30 5.69 5.38
N THR A 213 -5.72 5.36 4.16
CA THR A 213 -4.81 4.97 3.08
C THR A 213 -3.87 6.12 2.72
N MET A 214 -4.39 7.35 2.61
CA MET A 214 -3.57 8.54 2.37
C MET A 214 -2.59 8.80 3.51
N ALA A 215 -3.02 8.69 4.76
CA ALA A 215 -2.17 8.90 5.93
C ALA A 215 -1.01 7.89 5.99
N PHE A 216 -1.33 6.60 5.89
CA PHE A 216 -0.43 5.53 6.31
C PHE A 216 0.00 4.57 5.22
N ALA A 217 -0.40 4.71 3.97
CA ALA A 217 -0.02 3.75 2.93
C ALA A 217 0.40 4.45 1.64
N PRO A 218 1.61 5.01 1.57
CA PRO A 218 2.07 5.78 0.41
C PRO A 218 1.90 5.06 -0.92
N LYS A 219 2.20 3.75 -0.97
CA LYS A 219 2.06 2.93 -2.19
C LYS A 219 0.58 2.77 -2.59
N LEU A 220 -0.29 2.43 -1.64
CA LEU A 220 -1.73 2.29 -1.91
C LEU A 220 -2.36 3.63 -2.29
N ALA A 221 -1.97 4.72 -1.64
CA ALA A 221 -2.38 6.08 -1.97
C ALA A 221 -2.01 6.43 -3.42
N ALA A 222 -0.77 6.16 -3.83
CA ALA A 222 -0.31 6.38 -5.20
C ALA A 222 -1.04 5.49 -6.22
N ASP A 223 -1.37 4.25 -5.84
CA ASP A 223 -2.14 3.34 -6.68
C ASP A 223 -3.58 3.81 -6.87
N LEU A 224 -4.21 4.36 -5.83
CA LEU A 224 -5.56 4.95 -5.88
C LEU A 224 -5.57 6.24 -6.71
N ALA A 225 -4.54 7.08 -6.58
CA ALA A 225 -4.36 8.31 -7.38
C ALA A 225 -4.23 8.00 -8.88
N ARG A 226 -3.49 6.95 -9.23
CA ARG A 226 -3.35 6.51 -10.63
C ARG A 226 -4.60 5.82 -11.17
N ARG A 227 -5.41 5.19 -10.31
CA ARG A 227 -6.56 4.36 -10.72
C ARG A 227 -7.79 4.63 -9.85
N PRO A 228 -8.52 5.73 -10.10
CA PRO A 228 -9.71 6.08 -9.31
C PRO A 228 -10.81 5.02 -9.32
N ALA A 229 -10.89 4.19 -10.39
CA ALA A 229 -11.84 3.08 -10.49
C ALA A 229 -11.69 2.05 -9.35
N LEU A 230 -10.53 1.97 -8.69
CA LEU A 230 -10.35 1.13 -7.50
C LEU A 230 -11.27 1.54 -6.34
N MET A 231 -11.74 2.80 -6.30
CA MET A 231 -12.71 3.23 -5.28
C MET A 231 -14.07 2.52 -5.41
N GLU A 232 -14.51 2.23 -6.64
CA GLU A 232 -15.73 1.47 -6.86
C GLU A 232 -15.53 0.02 -6.41
N ALA A 233 -14.39 -0.56 -6.76
CA ALA A 233 -14.01 -1.90 -6.30
C ALA A 233 -13.99 -1.98 -4.76
N MET A 234 -13.53 -0.94 -4.05
CA MET A 234 -13.52 -0.89 -2.58
C MET A 234 -14.91 -1.06 -1.94
N LEU A 235 -15.99 -0.74 -2.66
CA LEU A 235 -17.36 -0.92 -2.18
C LEU A 235 -17.93 -2.30 -2.45
N GLU A 236 -17.31 -3.08 -3.32
CA GLU A 236 -17.78 -4.41 -3.61
C GLU A 236 -17.62 -5.34 -2.41
N ARG A 237 -18.58 -6.24 -2.23
CA ARG A 237 -18.51 -7.27 -1.17
C ARG A 237 -17.31 -8.20 -1.36
N SER A 238 -16.93 -8.46 -2.61
CA SER A 238 -15.71 -9.18 -2.97
C SER A 238 -14.50 -8.53 -2.29
N PHE A 239 -14.37 -7.21 -2.39
CA PHE A 239 -13.23 -6.46 -1.89
C PHE A 239 -13.13 -6.45 -0.36
N SER A 240 -14.27 -6.37 0.34
CA SER A 240 -14.33 -6.39 1.80
C SER A 240 -14.23 -7.79 2.42
N THR A 241 -14.52 -8.85 1.65
CA THR A 241 -14.37 -10.24 2.13
C THR A 241 -12.90 -10.55 2.40
N PRO A 242 -12.51 -10.95 3.64
CA PRO A 242 -11.14 -11.28 3.97
C PRO A 242 -10.53 -12.29 2.98
N ALA A 243 -9.35 -11.97 2.45
CA ALA A 243 -8.74 -12.73 1.35
C ALA A 243 -8.52 -14.22 1.68
N HIS A 244 -8.31 -14.56 2.96
CA HIS A 244 -8.13 -15.94 3.42
C HIS A 244 -9.42 -16.77 3.46
N LEU A 245 -10.59 -16.13 3.34
CA LEU A 245 -11.89 -16.81 3.27
C LEU A 245 -12.30 -17.14 1.84
N GLU A 246 -11.53 -16.70 0.84
CA GLU A 246 -11.82 -17.00 -0.54
C GLU A 246 -11.57 -18.49 -0.86
N PRO A 247 -12.39 -19.09 -1.75
CA PRO A 247 -12.14 -20.45 -2.18
C PRO A 247 -10.75 -20.60 -2.79
N VAL A 248 -10.07 -21.68 -2.41
CA VAL A 248 -8.77 -22.06 -2.98
C VAL A 248 -8.89 -22.15 -4.50
N GLY A 249 -7.94 -21.56 -5.22
CA GLY A 249 -7.93 -21.56 -6.69
C GLY A 249 -8.83 -20.52 -7.36
N SER A 250 -9.67 -19.78 -6.61
CA SER A 250 -10.57 -18.77 -7.20
C SER A 250 -9.83 -17.63 -7.92
N ARG A 251 -8.62 -17.26 -7.46
CA ARG A 251 -7.74 -16.29 -8.15
C ARG A 251 -7.26 -16.80 -9.50
N ALA A 252 -6.83 -18.07 -9.56
CA ALA A 252 -6.39 -18.68 -10.81
C ALA A 252 -7.53 -18.72 -11.83
N LEU A 253 -8.72 -19.21 -11.42
CA LEU A 253 -9.90 -19.26 -12.30
C LEU A 253 -10.29 -17.89 -12.87
N ARG A 254 -10.26 -16.83 -12.05
CA ARG A 254 -10.55 -15.47 -12.51
C ARG A 254 -9.49 -14.94 -13.47
N LEU A 255 -8.22 -15.21 -13.19
CA LEU A 255 -7.12 -14.81 -14.06
C LEU A 255 -7.18 -15.57 -15.39
N ASP A 256 -7.41 -16.88 -15.38
CA ASP A 256 -7.50 -17.70 -16.60
C ASP A 256 -8.63 -17.19 -17.50
N ALA A 257 -9.82 -16.95 -16.93
CA ALA A 257 -10.94 -16.38 -17.67
C ALA A 257 -10.65 -14.98 -18.23
N LEU A 258 -9.80 -14.18 -17.57
CA LEU A 258 -9.34 -12.90 -18.09
C LEU A 258 -8.36 -13.10 -19.24
N LEU A 259 -7.36 -13.97 -19.09
CA LEU A 259 -6.33 -14.25 -20.10
C LEU A 259 -6.89 -14.92 -21.36
N GLU A 260 -8.02 -15.63 -21.26
CA GLU A 260 -8.75 -16.16 -22.41
C GLU A 260 -9.40 -15.07 -23.26
N ARG A 261 -9.82 -13.96 -22.65
CA ARG A 261 -10.48 -12.83 -23.33
C ARG A 261 -9.51 -11.83 -23.93
N GLU A 262 -8.26 -11.82 -23.46
CA GLU A 262 -7.23 -10.91 -23.96
C GLU A 262 -6.64 -11.44 -25.27
N ASP A 263 -6.55 -10.56 -26.26
CA ASP A 263 -5.99 -10.88 -27.57
C ASP A 263 -4.46 -10.79 -27.57
N GLY A 264 -3.84 -11.79 -28.20
CA GLY A 264 -2.39 -11.83 -28.40
C GLY A 264 -1.56 -12.03 -27.12
N PHE A 265 -0.25 -12.18 -27.30
CA PHE A 265 0.67 -12.44 -26.19
C PHE A 265 0.81 -11.21 -25.27
N GLU A 266 0.98 -10.01 -25.84
CA GLU A 266 1.14 -8.78 -25.07
C GLU A 266 -0.11 -8.39 -24.28
N GLY A 267 -1.31 -8.57 -24.88
CA GLY A 267 -2.58 -8.35 -24.20
C GLY A 267 -2.70 -9.19 -22.93
N LYS A 268 -2.38 -10.48 -23.01
CA LYS A 268 -2.36 -11.40 -21.86
C LYS A 268 -1.36 -10.97 -20.77
N LEU A 269 -0.16 -10.53 -21.15
CA LEU A 269 0.83 -10.01 -20.20
C LEU A 269 0.32 -8.76 -19.47
N ASN A 270 -0.35 -7.85 -20.18
CA ASN A 270 -0.94 -6.64 -19.62
C ASN A 270 -2.17 -6.97 -18.74
N GLY A 271 -3.01 -7.91 -19.17
CA GLY A 271 -4.14 -8.43 -18.41
C GLY A 271 -3.73 -8.99 -17.05
N ALA A 272 -2.69 -9.83 -17.02
CA ALA A 272 -2.14 -10.37 -15.77
C ALA A 272 -1.64 -9.28 -14.81
N ARG A 273 -1.01 -8.21 -15.33
CA ARG A 273 -0.54 -7.07 -14.53
C ARG A 273 -1.70 -6.27 -13.94
N ARG A 274 -2.75 -6.00 -14.73
CA ARG A 274 -3.96 -5.34 -14.22
C ARG A 274 -4.60 -6.15 -13.08
N PHE A 275 -4.80 -7.45 -13.31
CA PHE A 275 -5.34 -8.36 -12.31
C PHE A 275 -4.49 -8.39 -11.03
N HIS A 276 -3.17 -8.59 -11.16
CA HIS A 276 -2.25 -8.60 -10.04
C HIS A 276 -2.33 -7.32 -9.21
N ARG A 277 -2.30 -6.16 -9.85
CA ARG A 277 -2.30 -4.88 -9.13
C ARG A 277 -3.59 -4.62 -8.38
N GLU A 278 -4.73 -5.05 -8.91
CA GLU A 278 -6.02 -4.91 -8.24
C GLU A 278 -6.09 -5.83 -7.01
N GLU A 279 -5.72 -7.10 -7.16
CA GLU A 279 -5.67 -8.07 -6.05
C GLU A 279 -4.62 -7.68 -4.99
N ALA A 280 -3.44 -7.23 -5.40
CA ALA A 280 -2.39 -6.79 -4.49
C ALA A 280 -2.81 -5.53 -3.70
N PHE A 281 -3.54 -4.61 -4.34
CA PHE A 281 -4.14 -3.45 -3.68
C PHE A 281 -5.16 -3.89 -2.65
N ARG A 282 -6.06 -4.82 -2.99
CA ARG A 282 -7.04 -5.40 -2.06
C ARG A 282 -6.39 -6.04 -0.84
N ILE A 283 -5.39 -6.89 -1.04
CA ILE A 283 -4.66 -7.54 0.07
C ILE A 283 -4.00 -6.50 0.96
N GLY A 284 -3.28 -5.53 0.37
CA GLY A 284 -2.62 -4.46 1.11
C GLY A 284 -3.59 -3.58 1.89
N TYR A 285 -4.75 -3.30 1.30
CA TYR A 285 -5.81 -2.53 1.95
C TYR A 285 -6.43 -3.28 3.15
N GLN A 286 -6.74 -4.57 3.00
CA GLN A 286 -7.27 -5.37 4.11
C GLN A 286 -6.26 -5.48 5.25
N LEU A 287 -4.97 -5.61 4.91
CA LEU A 287 -3.89 -5.59 5.89
C LEU A 287 -3.80 -4.23 6.58
N LEU A 288 -3.83 -3.11 5.87
CA LEU A 288 -3.84 -1.75 6.47
C LEU A 288 -4.96 -1.59 7.51
N ARG A 289 -6.14 -2.18 7.23
CA ARG A 289 -7.33 -2.13 8.09
C ARG A 289 -7.30 -3.12 9.26
N GLY A 290 -6.35 -4.04 9.29
CA GLY A 290 -6.35 -5.15 10.24
C GLY A 290 -7.49 -6.16 10.02
N ALA A 291 -8.08 -6.20 8.83
CA ALA A 291 -9.07 -7.23 8.46
C ALA A 291 -8.40 -8.59 8.23
N ILE A 292 -7.11 -8.58 7.90
CA ILE A 292 -6.24 -9.75 7.83
C ILE A 292 -4.91 -9.41 8.52
N GLY A 293 -4.27 -10.40 9.14
CA GLY A 293 -2.92 -10.29 9.67
C GLY A 293 -1.86 -10.65 8.62
N ALA A 294 -0.59 -10.61 9.03
CA ALA A 294 0.54 -10.90 8.14
C ALA A 294 0.56 -12.34 7.60
N THR A 295 0.10 -13.31 8.40
CA THR A 295 0.04 -14.71 7.96
C THR A 295 -1.00 -14.87 6.85
N GLU A 296 -2.21 -14.35 7.05
CA GLU A 296 -3.25 -14.40 6.01
C GLU A 296 -2.84 -13.60 4.76
N ALA A 297 -2.23 -12.41 4.93
CA ALA A 297 -1.73 -11.63 3.82
C ALA A 297 -0.63 -12.38 3.04
N GLY A 298 0.28 -13.07 3.73
CA GLY A 298 1.33 -13.87 3.10
C GLY A 298 0.78 -15.03 2.28
N LEU A 299 -0.25 -15.71 2.78
CA LEU A 299 -0.99 -16.72 2.04
C LEU A 299 -1.67 -16.12 0.80
N ALA A 300 -2.35 -14.99 0.94
CA ALA A 300 -3.06 -14.34 -0.17
C ALA A 300 -2.11 -13.84 -1.26
N TYR A 301 -0.96 -13.25 -0.91
CA TYR A 301 0.07 -12.87 -1.87
C TYR A 301 0.68 -14.11 -2.56
N ALA A 302 0.87 -15.22 -1.84
CA ALA A 302 1.33 -16.47 -2.43
C ALA A 302 0.30 -17.07 -3.39
N ASP A 303 -0.99 -17.06 -3.05
CA ASP A 303 -2.05 -17.55 -3.95
C ASP A 303 -2.18 -16.65 -5.20
N LEU A 304 -1.95 -15.34 -5.06
CA LEU A 304 -1.90 -14.42 -6.20
C LEU A 304 -0.68 -14.70 -7.09
N ALA A 305 0.48 -14.96 -6.50
CA ALA A 305 1.68 -15.35 -7.25
C ALA A 305 1.51 -16.72 -7.93
N ASP A 306 0.91 -17.70 -7.26
CA ASP A 306 0.57 -19.01 -7.82
C ASP A 306 -0.31 -18.85 -9.08
N ALA A 307 -1.38 -18.04 -8.99
CA ALA A 307 -2.27 -17.74 -10.11
C ALA A 307 -1.51 -17.09 -11.28
N CYS A 308 -0.71 -16.05 -11.01
CA CYS A 308 0.05 -15.34 -12.06
C CYS A 308 1.11 -16.25 -12.72
N VAL A 309 1.83 -17.04 -11.94
CA VAL A 309 2.85 -17.98 -12.46
C VAL A 309 2.18 -19.07 -13.29
N GLY A 310 1.09 -19.67 -12.81
CA GLY A 310 0.33 -20.69 -13.54
C GLY A 310 -0.20 -20.18 -14.87
N GLY A 311 -1.00 -19.11 -14.86
CA GLY A 311 -1.62 -18.56 -16.06
C GLY A 311 -0.59 -18.08 -17.10
N LEU A 312 0.50 -17.43 -16.67
CA LEU A 312 1.55 -16.98 -17.60
C LEU A 312 2.45 -18.10 -18.08
N ALA A 313 2.67 -19.16 -17.29
CA ALA A 313 3.41 -20.34 -17.73
C ALA A 313 2.72 -20.99 -18.93
N GLU A 314 1.41 -21.21 -18.88
CA GLU A 314 0.66 -21.77 -20.01
C GLU A 314 0.67 -20.86 -21.24
N VAL A 315 0.55 -19.54 -21.04
CA VAL A 315 0.67 -18.57 -22.14
C VAL A 315 2.05 -18.63 -22.79
N CYS A 316 3.12 -18.70 -22.00
CA CYS A 316 4.50 -18.75 -22.50
C CYS A 316 4.83 -20.09 -23.17
N GLU A 317 4.33 -21.21 -22.66
CA GLU A 317 4.49 -22.52 -23.28
C GLU A 317 3.84 -22.54 -24.67
N ARG A 318 2.57 -22.15 -24.78
CA ARG A 318 1.86 -22.08 -26.06
C ARG A 318 2.59 -21.21 -27.08
N GLU A 319 3.09 -20.05 -26.64
CA GLU A 319 3.86 -19.14 -27.49
C GLU A 319 5.17 -19.77 -28.00
N VAL A 320 5.91 -20.48 -27.13
CA VAL A 320 7.15 -21.16 -27.52
C VAL A 320 6.87 -22.32 -28.48
N LEU A 321 5.77 -23.04 -28.28
CA LEU A 321 5.40 -24.24 -29.05
C LEU A 321 4.64 -23.94 -30.35
N ALA A 322 4.11 -22.72 -30.55
CA ALA A 322 3.24 -22.36 -31.68
C ALA A 322 3.78 -22.74 -33.09
N LYS A 323 5.10 -22.88 -33.24
CA LYS A 323 5.78 -23.26 -34.50
C LYS A 323 6.70 -24.48 -34.35
N GLN A 324 6.52 -25.28 -33.31
CA GLN A 324 7.36 -26.44 -33.01
C GLN A 324 6.58 -27.72 -33.23
N THR A 325 7.25 -28.75 -33.74
CA THR A 325 6.68 -30.10 -33.90
C THR A 325 6.96 -31.01 -32.72
N THR A 326 7.87 -30.59 -31.84
CA THR A 326 8.23 -31.27 -30.59
C THR A 326 7.71 -30.49 -29.40
N ASP A 327 7.42 -31.20 -28.32
CA ASP A 327 7.00 -30.66 -27.04
C ASP A 327 8.17 -30.67 -26.02
N ILE A 328 7.94 -30.02 -24.88
CA ILE A 328 8.88 -30.02 -23.75
C ILE A 328 8.81 -31.34 -22.98
N GLY A 329 7.68 -32.04 -23.05
CA GLY A 329 7.31 -33.10 -22.11
C GLY A 329 6.69 -32.51 -20.85
N LYS A 330 6.85 -33.19 -19.71
CA LYS A 330 6.28 -32.72 -18.43
C LYS A 330 7.19 -31.64 -17.83
N TRP A 331 6.61 -30.59 -17.26
CA TRP A 331 7.36 -29.59 -16.52
C TRP A 331 6.61 -29.19 -15.26
N SER A 332 7.35 -28.70 -14.26
CA SER A 332 6.79 -28.10 -13.06
C SER A 332 7.63 -26.91 -12.63
N VAL A 333 6.96 -25.81 -12.34
CA VAL A 333 7.56 -24.64 -11.69
C VAL A 333 7.42 -24.84 -10.19
N CYS A 334 8.54 -24.76 -9.47
CA CYS A 334 8.61 -24.86 -8.02
C CYS A 334 9.00 -23.51 -7.43
N ALA A 335 8.28 -23.10 -6.39
CA ALA A 335 8.62 -21.99 -5.54
C ALA A 335 9.58 -22.42 -4.42
N LEU A 336 10.52 -21.56 -4.06
CA LEU A 336 11.39 -21.67 -2.90
C LEU A 336 11.27 -20.41 -2.02
N GLY A 337 12.10 -20.31 -0.97
CA GLY A 337 12.16 -19.12 -0.12
C GLY A 337 10.80 -18.72 0.44
N LYS A 338 10.52 -17.41 0.47
CA LYS A 338 9.25 -16.88 0.98
C LYS A 338 8.05 -17.31 0.13
N PHE A 339 8.22 -17.50 -1.17
CA PHE A 339 7.14 -17.93 -2.05
C PHE A 339 6.74 -19.40 -1.78
N GLY A 340 7.74 -20.27 -1.63
CA GLY A 340 7.56 -21.67 -1.27
C GLY A 340 6.92 -21.83 0.10
N GLY A 341 7.36 -21.03 1.07
CA GLY A 341 6.78 -20.99 2.42
C GLY A 341 5.43 -20.29 2.56
N ARG A 342 4.90 -19.69 1.48
CA ARG A 342 3.67 -18.88 1.46
C ARG A 342 3.70 -17.72 2.47
N GLU A 343 4.85 -17.05 2.54
CA GLU A 343 5.18 -15.95 3.46
C GLU A 343 5.53 -14.67 2.66
N LEU A 344 4.86 -14.47 1.53
CA LEU A 344 5.10 -13.32 0.66
C LEU A 344 4.61 -12.00 1.28
N THR A 345 5.13 -10.91 0.75
CA THR A 345 4.73 -9.54 1.06
C THR A 345 4.51 -8.82 -0.27
N ALA A 346 3.96 -7.60 -0.23
CA ALA A 346 3.67 -6.81 -1.42
C ALA A 346 4.88 -6.44 -2.32
N THR A 347 6.10 -6.69 -1.85
CA THR A 347 7.37 -6.39 -2.54
C THR A 347 8.37 -7.56 -2.46
N SER A 348 7.87 -8.78 -2.28
CA SER A 348 8.73 -9.97 -2.29
C SER A 348 9.07 -10.39 -3.71
N ASP A 349 10.32 -10.80 -3.92
CA ASP A 349 10.77 -11.48 -5.13
C ASP A 349 10.20 -12.91 -5.17
N LEU A 350 10.10 -13.48 -6.37
CA LEU A 350 9.71 -14.88 -6.57
C LEU A 350 10.93 -15.76 -6.80
N ASP A 351 11.28 -16.55 -5.79
CA ASP A 351 12.30 -17.59 -5.89
C ASP A 351 11.74 -18.81 -6.66
N LEU A 352 12.16 -18.99 -7.92
CA LEU A 352 11.63 -20.03 -8.82
C LEU A 352 12.69 -21.02 -9.28
N MET A 353 12.27 -22.27 -9.44
CA MET A 353 13.04 -23.33 -10.09
C MET A 353 12.13 -24.08 -11.06
N LEU A 354 12.54 -24.22 -12.32
CA LEU A 354 11.82 -25.07 -13.28
C LEU A 354 12.50 -26.42 -13.40
N VAL A 355 11.71 -27.48 -13.19
CA VAL A 355 12.13 -28.87 -13.38
C VAL A 355 11.29 -29.50 -14.48
N TYR A 356 11.90 -30.26 -15.38
CA TYR A 356 11.20 -30.90 -16.49
C TYR A 356 11.67 -32.32 -16.78
N GLU A 357 10.80 -33.10 -17.42
CA GLU A 357 11.06 -34.41 -17.98
C GLU A 357 10.90 -34.35 -19.50
N PRO A 358 11.97 -34.56 -20.27
CA PRO A 358 11.94 -34.43 -21.72
C PRO A 358 11.04 -35.51 -22.36
N SER A 359 10.29 -35.12 -23.38
CA SER A 359 9.61 -36.07 -24.28
C SER A 359 10.51 -36.56 -25.42
N SER A 360 11.55 -35.77 -25.76
CA SER A 360 12.52 -36.06 -26.82
C SER A 360 13.86 -35.36 -26.57
N ASP A 361 14.87 -35.64 -27.40
CA ASP A 361 16.19 -35.01 -27.29
C ASP A 361 16.17 -33.48 -27.49
N GLY A 362 15.23 -32.96 -28.30
CA GLY A 362 15.04 -31.53 -28.56
C GLY A 362 14.39 -30.76 -27.40
N SER A 363 13.73 -31.45 -26.48
CA SER A 363 12.91 -30.83 -25.43
C SER A 363 13.70 -29.90 -24.50
N GLY A 364 15.01 -30.13 -24.32
CA GLY A 364 15.84 -29.26 -23.47
C GLY A 364 16.03 -27.83 -23.99
N GLN A 365 16.10 -27.66 -25.31
CA GLN A 365 16.18 -26.33 -25.91
C GLN A 365 14.84 -25.59 -25.77
N LEU A 366 13.72 -26.31 -25.95
CA LEU A 366 12.38 -25.77 -25.75
C LEU A 366 12.13 -25.39 -24.29
N ALA A 367 12.51 -26.25 -23.33
CA ALA A 367 12.42 -25.97 -21.90
C ALA A 367 13.20 -24.71 -21.52
N THR A 368 14.42 -24.55 -22.07
CA THR A 368 15.25 -23.36 -21.84
C THR A 368 14.58 -22.09 -22.38
N ARG A 369 14.07 -22.12 -23.61
CA ARG A 369 13.36 -20.98 -24.23
C ARG A 369 12.08 -20.65 -23.46
N PHE A 370 11.36 -21.67 -22.99
CA PHE A 370 10.17 -21.51 -22.17
C PHE A 370 10.47 -20.82 -20.84
N VAL A 371 11.47 -21.29 -20.08
CA VAL A 371 11.88 -20.64 -18.82
C VAL A 371 12.27 -19.19 -19.05
N GLN A 372 13.09 -18.91 -20.07
CA GLN A 372 13.50 -17.54 -20.39
C GLN A 372 12.30 -16.65 -20.74
N ARG A 373 11.34 -17.18 -21.50
CA ARG A 373 10.11 -16.46 -21.85
C ARG A 373 9.23 -16.21 -20.63
N LEU A 374 9.08 -17.19 -19.74
CA LEU A 374 8.33 -17.05 -18.50
C LEU A 374 8.95 -16.02 -17.57
N ILE A 375 10.28 -16.05 -17.38
CA ILE A 375 11.00 -15.04 -16.60
C ILE A 375 10.74 -13.65 -17.20
N ALA A 376 10.85 -13.48 -18.52
CA ALA A 376 10.58 -12.22 -19.18
C ALA A 376 9.10 -11.77 -19.00
N ALA A 377 8.14 -12.69 -19.12
CA ALA A 377 6.73 -12.37 -18.93
C ALA A 377 6.41 -11.88 -17.51
N LEU A 378 7.11 -12.45 -16.50
CA LEU A 378 6.97 -12.08 -15.09
C LEU A 378 7.75 -10.80 -14.71
N SER A 379 8.92 -10.55 -15.30
CA SER A 379 9.84 -9.50 -14.83
C SER A 379 10.03 -8.31 -15.76
N ALA A 380 9.76 -8.44 -17.07
CA ALA A 380 9.95 -7.32 -17.98
C ALA A 380 8.86 -6.25 -17.81
N PRO A 381 9.19 -4.95 -17.93
CA PRO A 381 8.20 -3.89 -17.91
C PRO A 381 7.34 -3.92 -19.17
N THR A 382 6.04 -3.68 -19.03
CA THR A 382 5.12 -3.43 -20.16
C THR A 382 4.49 -2.04 -20.02
N GLY A 383 3.51 -1.70 -20.88
CA GLY A 383 2.66 -0.51 -20.66
C GLY A 383 1.95 -0.53 -19.29
N GLU A 384 1.78 -1.72 -18.72
CA GLU A 384 1.27 -1.95 -17.37
C GLU A 384 2.40 -2.20 -16.35
N GLY A 385 3.61 -1.70 -16.58
CA GLY A 385 4.73 -1.77 -15.64
C GLY A 385 5.24 -3.18 -15.34
N LEU A 386 5.89 -3.34 -14.17
CA LEU A 386 6.45 -4.61 -13.70
C LEU A 386 5.37 -5.48 -13.03
N LEU A 387 5.53 -6.80 -13.11
CA LEU A 387 4.67 -7.77 -12.42
C LEU A 387 5.36 -8.31 -11.15
N TYR A 388 6.48 -9.02 -11.28
CA TYR A 388 7.32 -9.49 -10.16
C TYR A 388 8.81 -9.39 -10.50
N GLU A 389 9.64 -9.20 -9.49
CA GLU A 389 11.06 -9.57 -9.58
C GLU A 389 11.17 -11.09 -9.43
N VAL A 390 12.01 -11.73 -10.24
CA VAL A 390 12.17 -13.19 -10.28
C VAL A 390 13.62 -13.56 -9.98
N ASP A 391 13.82 -14.39 -8.96
CA ASP A 391 15.12 -14.96 -8.63
C ASP A 391 15.14 -16.47 -8.95
N ILE A 392 16.12 -16.88 -9.76
CA ILE A 392 16.33 -18.29 -10.13
C ILE A 392 17.65 -18.84 -9.59
N GLN A 393 18.31 -18.14 -8.66
CA GLN A 393 19.64 -18.50 -8.16
C GLN A 393 19.64 -19.74 -7.25
N LEU A 394 18.49 -20.17 -6.73
CA LEU A 394 18.36 -21.36 -5.89
C LEU A 394 18.26 -22.68 -6.68
N ARG A 395 18.38 -22.64 -8.01
CA ARG A 395 18.46 -23.84 -8.85
C ARG A 395 19.82 -24.54 -8.68
N PRO A 396 19.92 -25.86 -8.95
CA PRO A 396 21.19 -26.59 -8.95
C PRO A 396 22.32 -25.86 -9.68
N SER A 397 23.48 -25.76 -9.04
CA SER A 397 24.66 -25.03 -9.52
C SER A 397 24.46 -23.52 -9.70
N GLY A 398 23.38 -22.96 -9.16
CA GLY A 398 23.07 -21.54 -9.16
C GLY A 398 23.17 -20.89 -10.53
N ARG A 399 23.91 -19.78 -10.63
CA ARG A 399 24.12 -19.04 -11.90
C ARG A 399 24.82 -19.86 -12.99
N ALA A 400 25.67 -20.80 -12.60
CA ALA A 400 26.40 -21.67 -13.54
C ALA A 400 25.54 -22.85 -14.04
N GLY A 401 24.43 -23.14 -13.37
CA GLY A 401 23.51 -24.21 -13.73
C GLY A 401 22.53 -23.85 -14.84
N PRO A 402 21.95 -24.87 -15.51
CA PRO A 402 20.95 -24.66 -16.54
C PRO A 402 19.71 -23.98 -15.96
N VAL A 403 19.08 -23.10 -16.74
CA VAL A 403 17.85 -22.39 -16.31
C VAL A 403 16.63 -23.32 -16.21
N ALA A 404 16.62 -24.41 -16.99
CA ALA A 404 15.65 -25.49 -16.92
C ALA A 404 16.35 -26.78 -16.48
N VAL A 405 15.93 -27.36 -15.37
CA VAL A 405 16.61 -28.50 -14.73
C VAL A 405 15.92 -29.80 -15.13
N ARG A 406 16.66 -30.77 -15.68
CA ARG A 406 16.08 -32.11 -15.92
C ARG A 406 15.82 -32.81 -14.58
N MET A 407 14.69 -33.52 -14.45
CA MET A 407 14.34 -34.25 -13.23
C MET A 407 15.47 -35.20 -12.77
N SER A 408 16.08 -35.93 -13.70
CA SER A 408 17.22 -36.81 -13.39
C SER A 408 18.46 -36.06 -12.88
N SER A 409 18.68 -34.83 -13.35
CA SER A 409 19.77 -33.98 -12.86
C SER A 409 19.46 -33.39 -11.48
N PHE A 410 18.21 -33.02 -11.23
CA PHE A 410 17.74 -32.60 -9.91
C PHE A 410 17.97 -33.70 -8.86
N GLU A 411 17.57 -34.94 -9.16
CA GLU A 411 17.79 -36.11 -8.30
C GLU A 411 19.26 -36.36 -8.00
N ARG A 412 20.12 -36.32 -9.03
CA ARG A 412 21.57 -36.54 -8.86
C ARG A 412 22.21 -35.44 -8.03
N TYR A 413 21.89 -34.18 -8.32
CA TYR A 413 22.50 -33.03 -7.67
C TYR A 413 22.33 -33.04 -6.15
N TYR A 414 21.09 -33.23 -5.69
CA TYR A 414 20.79 -33.29 -4.25
C TYR A 414 21.22 -34.60 -3.58
N ARG A 415 21.68 -35.59 -4.35
CA ARG A 415 22.31 -36.80 -3.81
C ARG A 415 23.80 -36.65 -3.60
N GLU A 416 24.48 -35.93 -4.50
CA GLU A 416 25.94 -36.02 -4.66
C GLU A 416 26.68 -34.69 -4.46
N GLU A 417 26.06 -33.54 -4.79
CA GLU A 417 26.77 -32.27 -4.97
C GLU A 417 26.28 -31.13 -4.05
N ALA A 418 25.04 -31.19 -3.56
CA ALA A 418 24.41 -30.07 -2.87
C ALA A 418 25.02 -29.75 -1.50
N TRP A 419 25.18 -28.46 -1.21
CA TRP A 419 25.67 -27.95 0.07
C TRP A 419 24.56 -27.89 1.13
N THR A 420 24.92 -27.87 2.42
CA THR A 420 23.95 -27.80 3.53
C THR A 420 22.96 -26.63 3.42
N TRP A 421 23.41 -25.48 2.93
CA TRP A 421 22.53 -24.32 2.72
C TRP A 421 21.51 -24.52 1.59
N GLU A 422 21.83 -25.32 0.57
CA GLU A 422 20.89 -25.67 -0.49
C GLU A 422 19.81 -26.61 0.03
N PHE A 423 20.17 -27.53 0.94
CA PHE A 423 19.18 -28.31 1.67
C PHE A 423 18.29 -27.44 2.57
N MET A 424 18.82 -26.39 3.19
CA MET A 424 17.99 -25.43 3.93
C MET A 424 16.97 -24.75 3.01
N ALA A 425 17.38 -24.27 1.83
CA ALA A 425 16.46 -23.71 0.84
C ALA A 425 15.42 -24.75 0.36
N LEU A 426 15.86 -26.00 0.16
CA LEU A 426 15.02 -27.12 -0.27
C LEU A 426 13.90 -27.46 0.72
N THR A 427 14.04 -27.15 2.01
CA THR A 427 12.95 -27.33 2.99
C THR A 427 11.67 -26.58 2.62
N ARG A 428 11.79 -25.53 1.81
CA ARG A 428 10.67 -24.68 1.37
C ARG A 428 10.17 -24.98 -0.04
N ILE A 429 10.68 -26.00 -0.72
CA ILE A 429 10.26 -26.29 -2.10
C ILE A 429 8.77 -26.63 -2.17
N ARG A 430 8.05 -25.97 -3.08
CA ARG A 430 6.63 -26.18 -3.30
C ARG A 430 6.31 -26.08 -4.80
N PRO A 431 5.77 -27.12 -5.45
CA PRO A 431 5.25 -27.01 -6.81
C PRO A 431 4.09 -26.00 -6.87
N VAL A 432 4.12 -25.09 -7.85
CA VAL A 432 3.13 -24.02 -8.02
C VAL A 432 2.46 -23.99 -9.39
N ALA A 433 3.08 -24.59 -10.42
CA ALA A 433 2.49 -24.73 -11.75
C ALA A 433 3.04 -25.96 -12.49
N GLY A 434 2.33 -26.41 -13.53
CA GLY A 434 2.73 -27.51 -14.41
C GLY A 434 2.08 -28.86 -14.08
N ASP A 435 2.72 -29.95 -14.51
CA ASP A 435 2.24 -31.33 -14.34
C ASP A 435 2.22 -31.74 -12.86
N GLY A 436 1.04 -32.13 -12.37
CA GLY A 436 0.84 -32.45 -10.96
C GLY A 436 1.56 -33.72 -10.49
N ASP A 437 1.79 -34.70 -11.37
CA ASP A 437 2.51 -35.92 -11.01
C ASP A 437 4.01 -35.64 -10.87
N LEU A 438 4.58 -34.89 -11.81
CA LEU A 438 5.96 -34.43 -11.73
C LEU A 438 6.17 -33.55 -10.50
N GLY A 439 5.26 -32.61 -10.23
CA GLY A 439 5.30 -31.78 -9.03
C GLY A 439 5.37 -32.61 -7.73
N ARG A 440 4.50 -33.62 -7.60
CA ARG A 440 4.52 -34.54 -6.45
C ARG A 440 5.85 -35.29 -6.34
N ARG A 441 6.39 -35.80 -7.46
CA ARG A 441 7.69 -36.49 -7.49
C ARG A 441 8.86 -35.59 -7.11
N ILE A 442 8.86 -34.32 -7.51
CA ILE A 442 9.87 -33.34 -7.09
C ILE A 442 9.83 -33.14 -5.57
N ALA A 443 8.64 -32.92 -5.01
CA ALA A 443 8.48 -32.74 -3.57
C ALA A 443 8.88 -33.99 -2.77
N GLU A 444 8.56 -35.18 -3.26
CA GLU A 444 9.00 -36.45 -2.65
C GLU A 444 10.51 -36.65 -2.73
N THR A 445 11.12 -36.33 -3.87
CA THR A 445 12.57 -36.39 -4.07
C THR A 445 13.29 -35.45 -3.12
N ALA A 446 12.80 -34.22 -3.00
CA ALA A 446 13.33 -33.25 -2.05
C ALA A 446 13.24 -33.76 -0.60
N ARG A 447 12.09 -34.33 -0.21
CA ARG A 447 11.91 -34.93 1.12
C ARG A 447 12.89 -36.07 1.37
N ARG A 448 13.10 -36.96 0.40
CA ARG A 448 14.08 -38.07 0.51
C ARG A 448 15.50 -37.54 0.62
N ALA A 449 15.86 -36.52 -0.14
CA ALA A 449 17.17 -35.89 -0.07
C ALA A 449 17.43 -35.30 1.33
N LEU A 450 16.43 -34.63 1.92
CA LEU A 450 16.49 -34.13 3.30
C LEU A 450 16.63 -35.26 4.33
N GLN A 451 15.94 -36.39 4.13
CA GLN A 451 16.08 -37.57 4.99
C GLN A 451 17.51 -38.13 4.96
N VAL A 452 18.11 -38.26 3.77
CA VAL A 452 19.50 -38.70 3.64
C VAL A 452 20.44 -37.70 4.30
N LYS A 453 20.24 -36.39 4.07
CA LYS A 453 21.05 -35.33 4.66
C LYS A 453 21.02 -35.35 6.19
N SER A 454 19.90 -35.74 6.81
CA SER A 454 19.77 -35.75 8.28
C SER A 454 20.77 -36.65 9.02
N ALA A 455 21.44 -37.57 8.33
CA ALA A 455 22.50 -38.40 8.89
C ALA A 455 23.88 -37.71 8.92
N ASP A 456 24.02 -36.55 8.29
CA ASP A 456 25.29 -35.81 8.23
C ASP A 456 25.60 -35.13 9.58
N PRO A 457 26.70 -35.50 10.26
CA PRO A 457 27.06 -34.91 11.55
C PRO A 457 27.43 -33.42 11.46
N LYS A 458 27.72 -32.88 10.27
CA LYS A 458 28.14 -31.48 10.07
C LYS A 458 27.00 -30.48 10.00
N ILE A 459 25.73 -30.92 9.94
CA ILE A 459 24.57 -30.00 9.75
C ILE A 459 24.62 -28.82 10.72
N THR A 460 24.76 -29.09 12.02
CA THR A 460 24.71 -28.03 13.04
C THR A 460 25.85 -27.02 12.86
N GLU A 461 27.06 -27.51 12.59
CA GLU A 461 28.24 -26.65 12.39
C GLU A 461 28.10 -25.82 11.11
N ASP A 462 27.72 -26.44 9.99
CA ASP A 462 27.52 -25.78 8.69
C ASP A 462 26.45 -24.68 8.77
N VAL A 463 25.32 -24.96 9.43
CA VAL A 463 24.23 -23.98 9.62
C VAL A 463 24.70 -22.82 10.48
N ALA A 464 25.42 -23.10 11.57
CA ALA A 464 25.97 -22.08 12.46
C ALA A 464 27.01 -21.19 11.74
N ASP A 465 27.93 -21.79 11.00
CA ASP A 465 28.94 -21.11 10.18
C ASP A 465 28.29 -20.19 9.15
N MET A 466 27.28 -20.69 8.44
CA MET A 466 26.54 -19.88 7.48
C MET A 466 25.84 -18.70 8.16
N ARG A 467 25.19 -18.92 9.30
CA ARG A 467 24.49 -17.84 10.02
C ARG A 467 25.47 -16.76 10.49
N ARG A 468 26.63 -17.19 10.99
CA ARG A 468 27.74 -16.33 11.43
C ARG A 468 28.31 -15.53 10.26
N ARG A 469 28.47 -16.13 9.09
CA ARG A 469 28.91 -15.45 7.86
C ARG A 469 27.89 -14.40 7.41
N MET A 470 26.60 -14.76 7.37
CA MET A 470 25.52 -13.83 7.02
C MET A 470 25.49 -12.62 7.97
N ALA A 471 25.70 -12.83 9.28
CA ALA A 471 25.78 -11.74 10.27
C ALA A 471 26.93 -10.77 10.00
N ARG A 472 28.09 -11.27 9.53
CA ARG A 472 29.25 -10.43 9.19
C ARG A 472 28.99 -9.59 7.94
N GLU A 473 28.41 -10.20 6.91
CA GLU A 473 28.19 -9.58 5.60
C GLU A 473 26.97 -8.64 5.59
N ARG A 474 25.93 -8.94 6.38
CA ARG A 474 24.66 -8.20 6.39
C ARG A 474 24.28 -7.81 7.81
N LYS A 475 24.81 -6.68 8.28
CA LYS A 475 24.49 -6.14 9.61
C LYS A 475 23.09 -5.51 9.63
N PRO A 476 22.30 -5.71 10.70
CA PRO A 476 21.02 -5.03 10.86
C PRO A 476 21.24 -3.53 11.04
N ARG A 477 20.30 -2.72 10.54
CA ARG A 477 20.35 -1.26 10.74
C ARG A 477 19.93 -0.85 12.16
N SER A 478 18.96 -1.56 12.71
CA SER A 478 18.40 -1.35 14.05
C SER A 478 17.54 -2.57 14.42
N MET A 479 16.96 -2.59 15.63
CA MET A 479 15.98 -3.60 16.05
C MET A 479 14.72 -3.65 15.15
N TRP A 480 14.46 -2.61 14.36
CA TRP A 480 13.36 -2.52 13.41
C TRP A 480 13.64 -3.24 12.08
N ASP A 481 14.91 -3.57 11.83
CA ASP A 481 15.28 -4.55 10.81
C ASP A 481 14.99 -5.96 11.33
N VAL A 482 13.70 -6.24 11.51
CA VAL A 482 13.19 -7.50 12.08
C VAL A 482 13.61 -8.73 11.29
N LYS A 483 14.15 -8.56 10.07
CA LYS A 483 14.72 -9.67 9.31
C LYS A 483 16.09 -10.05 9.83
N LEU A 484 17.02 -9.08 9.92
CA LEU A 484 18.45 -9.33 10.16
C LEU A 484 18.89 -9.17 11.62
N THR A 485 18.10 -8.48 12.44
CA THR A 485 18.41 -8.28 13.86
C THR A 485 18.59 -9.63 14.58
N PRO A 486 19.50 -9.75 15.57
CA PRO A 486 19.49 -10.89 16.47
C PRO A 486 18.10 -11.13 17.05
N GLY A 487 17.66 -12.39 17.06
CA GLY A 487 16.29 -12.76 17.42
C GLY A 487 15.25 -12.51 16.32
N GLY A 488 15.68 -12.04 15.16
CA GLY A 488 14.83 -11.70 14.03
C GLY A 488 14.29 -12.90 13.26
N LEU A 489 13.55 -12.61 12.20
CA LEU A 489 12.94 -13.61 11.31
C LEU A 489 13.97 -14.58 10.71
N VAL A 490 15.19 -14.11 10.42
CA VAL A 490 16.27 -15.00 9.93
C VAL A 490 16.72 -15.99 11.01
N ASP A 491 16.76 -15.59 12.28
CA ASP A 491 17.11 -16.53 13.36
C ASP A 491 16.03 -17.59 13.55
N ILE A 492 14.75 -17.21 13.47
CA ILE A 492 13.62 -18.14 13.49
C ILE A 492 13.70 -19.12 12.31
N GLU A 493 13.98 -18.62 11.11
CA GLU A 493 14.13 -19.43 9.90
C GLU A 493 15.28 -20.43 10.03
N PHE A 494 16.46 -19.98 10.48
CA PHE A 494 17.61 -20.86 10.67
C PHE A 494 17.36 -21.93 11.73
N LEU A 495 16.72 -21.57 12.86
CA LEU A 495 16.35 -22.54 13.89
C LEU A 495 15.37 -23.58 13.37
N THR A 496 14.37 -23.13 12.60
CA THR A 496 13.34 -24.01 12.03
C THR A 496 13.94 -24.93 10.98
N GLN A 497 14.73 -24.41 10.04
CA GLN A 497 15.37 -25.19 8.97
C GLN A 497 16.42 -26.16 9.52
N HIS A 498 17.21 -25.75 10.51
CA HIS A 498 18.12 -26.65 11.24
C HIS A 498 17.36 -27.83 11.84
N ALA A 499 16.27 -27.54 12.56
CA ALA A 499 15.46 -28.56 13.19
C ALA A 499 14.80 -29.49 12.14
N ILE A 500 14.35 -28.97 11.00
CA ILE A 500 13.88 -29.80 9.86
C ILE A 500 14.99 -30.74 9.39
N LEU A 501 16.19 -30.23 9.13
CA LEU A 501 17.31 -31.03 8.62
C LEU A 501 17.68 -32.16 9.58
N VAL A 502 17.74 -31.90 10.88
CA VAL A 502 18.05 -32.91 11.90
C VAL A 502 16.89 -33.92 12.07
N ALA A 503 15.64 -33.46 11.91
CA ALA A 503 14.45 -34.28 12.12
C ALA A 503 14.04 -35.13 10.91
N ALA A 504 14.46 -34.77 9.69
CA ALA A 504 13.82 -35.21 8.45
C ALA A 504 13.66 -36.74 8.32
N ALA A 505 14.66 -37.54 8.73
CA ALA A 505 14.55 -39.01 8.70
C ALA A 505 13.57 -39.58 9.72
N ARG A 506 13.54 -39.04 10.95
CA ARG A 506 12.71 -39.57 12.04
C ARG A 506 11.28 -39.03 11.99
N THR A 507 11.12 -37.83 11.47
CA THR A 507 9.84 -37.12 11.41
C THR A 507 9.62 -36.52 10.00
N PRO A 508 9.33 -37.35 8.97
CA PRO A 508 9.12 -36.85 7.61
C PRO A 508 8.00 -35.81 7.49
N GLY A 509 7.00 -35.88 8.38
CA GLY A 509 5.89 -34.92 8.46
C GLY A 509 6.30 -33.51 8.95
N ALA A 510 7.51 -33.34 9.50
CA ALA A 510 8.04 -32.04 9.90
C ALA A 510 8.63 -31.23 8.73
N VAL A 511 8.82 -31.86 7.56
CA VAL A 511 9.25 -31.17 6.34
C VAL A 511 8.05 -30.42 5.75
N GLN A 512 7.81 -29.23 6.29
CA GLN A 512 6.74 -28.31 5.90
C GLN A 512 7.36 -27.03 5.34
N PRO A 513 6.94 -26.54 4.14
CA PRO A 513 7.50 -25.32 3.58
C PRO A 513 7.24 -24.04 4.39
N GLY A 514 6.05 -23.94 5.02
CA GLY A 514 5.66 -22.78 5.82
C GLY A 514 6.19 -22.87 7.25
N SER A 515 6.78 -21.78 7.75
CA SER A 515 7.49 -21.75 9.04
C SER A 515 6.57 -22.10 10.21
N LEU A 516 5.34 -21.56 10.23
CA LEU A 516 4.37 -21.85 11.30
C LEU A 516 3.99 -23.33 11.34
N ALA A 517 3.75 -23.95 10.18
CA ALA A 517 3.44 -25.36 10.08
C ALA A 517 4.64 -26.23 10.49
N ALA A 518 5.85 -25.86 10.06
CA ALA A 518 7.08 -26.52 10.45
C ALA A 518 7.33 -26.48 11.95
N ILE A 519 7.24 -25.30 12.59
CA ILE A 519 7.44 -25.15 14.03
C ILE A 519 6.45 -26.02 14.81
N LYS A 520 5.16 -26.03 14.41
CA LYS A 520 4.14 -26.89 15.04
C LYS A 520 4.45 -28.38 14.88
N ALA A 521 4.84 -28.81 13.67
CA ALA A 521 5.16 -30.21 13.41
C ALA A 521 6.43 -30.66 14.17
N LEU A 522 7.45 -29.81 14.26
CA LEU A 522 8.67 -30.05 15.02
C LEU A 522 8.40 -30.11 16.53
N ALA A 523 7.52 -29.25 17.05
CA ALA A 523 7.10 -29.28 18.44
C ALA A 523 6.34 -30.57 18.78
N ALA A 524 5.41 -30.99 17.92
CA ALA A 524 4.67 -32.25 18.08
C ALA A 524 5.59 -33.47 18.08
N ALA A 525 6.72 -33.40 17.38
CA ALA A 525 7.74 -34.43 17.34
C ALA A 525 8.84 -34.28 18.41
N GLY A 526 8.72 -33.31 19.32
CA GLY A 526 9.65 -33.13 20.45
C GLY A 526 10.99 -32.48 20.10
N HIS A 527 11.16 -31.91 18.90
CA HIS A 527 12.39 -31.19 18.53
C HIS A 527 12.46 -29.78 19.14
N PHE A 528 11.30 -29.20 19.42
CA PHE A 528 11.15 -28.02 20.26
C PHE A 528 10.36 -28.37 21.52
N SER A 529 10.83 -27.89 22.68
CA SER A 529 9.98 -27.92 23.88
C SER A 529 8.74 -27.04 23.68
N ALA A 530 7.68 -27.26 24.47
CA ALA A 530 6.47 -26.44 24.40
C ALA A 530 6.77 -24.92 24.54
N GLY A 531 7.70 -24.56 25.43
CA GLY A 531 8.14 -23.17 25.62
C GLY A 531 8.92 -22.62 24.42
N GLU A 532 9.82 -23.41 23.83
CA GLU A 532 10.56 -23.01 22.62
C GLU A 532 9.62 -22.81 21.43
N ALA A 533 8.67 -23.72 21.23
CA ALA A 533 7.69 -23.62 20.15
C ALA A 533 6.77 -22.40 20.33
N ALA A 534 6.28 -22.15 21.54
CA ALA A 534 5.46 -20.98 21.84
C ALA A 534 6.22 -19.67 21.58
N LEU A 535 7.49 -19.60 22.01
CA LEU A 535 8.36 -18.45 21.75
C LEU A 535 8.56 -18.20 20.25
N LEU A 536 8.86 -19.24 19.47
CA LEU A 536 9.08 -19.12 18.03
C LEU A 536 7.80 -18.74 17.28
N ILE A 537 6.65 -19.29 17.66
CA ILE A 537 5.35 -18.95 17.05
C ILE A 537 4.99 -17.50 17.34
N ASP A 538 5.09 -17.06 18.60
CA ASP A 538 4.78 -15.69 18.99
C ASP A 538 5.78 -14.70 18.35
N GLY A 539 7.07 -15.07 18.35
CA GLY A 539 8.14 -14.36 17.64
C GLY A 539 7.87 -14.15 16.16
N LEU A 540 7.50 -15.24 15.48
CA LEU A 540 7.19 -15.23 14.06
C LEU A 540 5.97 -14.35 13.78
N SER A 541 4.88 -14.55 14.53
CA SER A 541 3.65 -13.77 14.37
C SER A 541 3.88 -12.28 14.62
N LEU A 542 4.52 -11.88 15.72
CA LEU A 542 4.76 -10.48 16.02
C LEU A 542 5.64 -9.81 14.96
N GLN A 543 6.76 -10.43 14.60
CA GLN A 543 7.74 -9.83 13.69
C GLN A 543 7.26 -9.84 12.23
N LEU A 544 6.46 -10.81 11.79
CA LEU A 544 5.83 -10.78 10.47
C LEU A 544 4.74 -9.69 10.38
N ASN A 545 3.90 -9.56 11.40
CA ASN A 545 2.89 -8.48 11.46
C ASN A 545 3.57 -7.10 11.42
N LEU A 546 4.64 -6.92 12.19
CA LEU A 546 5.42 -5.68 12.14
C LEU A 546 6.05 -5.45 10.77
N GLN A 547 6.70 -6.46 10.17
CA GLN A 547 7.31 -6.33 8.84
C GLN A 547 6.31 -5.89 7.79
N GLN A 548 5.14 -6.52 7.75
CA GLN A 548 4.09 -6.22 6.77
C GLN A 548 3.50 -4.82 6.98
N ALA A 549 3.21 -4.45 8.23
CA ALA A 549 2.71 -3.12 8.57
C ALA A 549 3.72 -2.02 8.17
N LEU A 550 5.01 -2.23 8.44
CA LEU A 550 6.06 -1.30 8.04
C LEU A 550 6.20 -1.20 6.52
N ARG A 551 6.13 -2.32 5.79
CA ARG A 551 6.18 -2.32 4.32
C ARG A 551 5.04 -1.51 3.68
N ILE A 552 3.85 -1.53 4.29
CA ILE A 552 2.74 -0.70 3.85
C ILE A 552 2.99 0.77 4.18
N ALA A 553 3.44 1.07 5.40
CA ALA A 553 3.41 2.43 5.92
C ALA A 553 4.67 3.27 5.78
N ALA A 554 5.84 2.64 5.95
CA ALA A 554 7.14 3.30 5.94
C ALA A 554 8.08 2.73 4.86
N GLY A 555 7.66 1.69 4.14
CA GLY A 555 8.51 0.97 3.20
C GLY A 555 9.61 0.18 3.93
N ASP A 556 10.83 0.18 3.37
CA ASP A 556 11.95 -0.61 3.89
C ASP A 556 12.76 0.07 5.01
N LYS A 557 12.42 1.31 5.37
CA LYS A 557 13.15 2.09 6.39
C LYS A 557 12.15 2.69 7.37
N PHE A 558 12.24 2.23 8.62
CA PHE A 558 11.49 2.82 9.72
C PHE A 558 12.45 3.39 10.75
N GLU A 559 12.28 4.67 11.03
CA GLU A 559 13.05 5.41 12.02
C GLU A 559 12.08 5.90 13.10
N PRO A 560 12.10 5.32 14.31
CA PRO A 560 11.13 5.67 15.34
C PRO A 560 11.26 7.11 15.80
N GLU A 561 12.43 7.73 15.74
CA GLU A 561 12.63 9.10 16.23
C GLU A 561 11.98 10.14 15.32
N THR A 562 11.98 9.91 14.01
CA THR A 562 11.37 10.79 13.01
C THR A 562 9.94 10.37 12.65
N ALA A 563 9.53 9.15 13.02
CA ALA A 563 8.17 8.68 12.88
C ALA A 563 7.21 9.52 13.73
N SER A 564 6.16 9.98 13.08
CA SER A 564 5.07 10.75 13.63
C SER A 564 4.26 9.97 14.67
N ALA A 565 3.55 10.71 15.53
CA ALA A 565 2.76 10.13 16.63
C ALA A 565 1.58 9.29 16.10
N GLY A 566 0.94 9.70 15.01
CA GLY A 566 -0.13 8.96 14.35
C GLY A 566 0.34 7.61 13.85
N LEU A 567 1.47 7.55 13.15
CA LEU A 567 2.05 6.30 12.66
C LEU A 567 2.41 5.34 13.81
N LYS A 568 3.03 5.84 14.87
CA LYS A 568 3.35 5.06 16.07
C LYS A 568 2.11 4.48 16.74
N ALA A 569 1.05 5.29 16.88
CA ALA A 569 -0.22 4.87 17.44
C ALA A 569 -0.92 3.84 16.56
N TRP A 570 -0.90 4.05 15.23
CA TRP A 570 -1.43 3.10 14.26
C TRP A 570 -0.71 1.75 14.34
N LEU A 571 0.62 1.73 14.32
CA LEU A 571 1.41 0.50 14.46
C LEU A 571 1.05 -0.26 15.75
N ALA A 572 1.04 0.44 16.89
CA ALA A 572 0.71 -0.18 18.17
C ALA A 572 -0.69 -0.80 18.14
N LYS A 573 -1.70 -0.04 17.69
CA LYS A 573 -3.09 -0.51 17.60
C LYS A 573 -3.24 -1.66 16.62
N HIS A 574 -2.59 -1.58 15.46
CA HIS A 574 -2.64 -2.57 14.40
C HIS A 574 -2.07 -3.92 14.87
N LEU A 575 -1.03 -3.89 15.71
CA LEU A 575 -0.44 -5.08 16.33
C LEU A 575 -1.10 -5.47 17.67
N GLY A 576 -2.20 -4.82 18.07
CA GLY A 576 -2.95 -5.16 19.29
C GLY A 576 -2.37 -4.65 20.61
N PHE A 577 -1.45 -3.68 20.57
CA PHE A 577 -0.84 -3.08 21.75
C PHE A 577 -1.55 -1.78 22.18
N LYS A 578 -1.56 -1.52 23.49
CA LYS A 578 -2.14 -0.29 24.08
C LYS A 578 -1.39 0.99 23.70
N GLY A 579 -0.15 0.86 23.25
CA GLY A 579 0.69 2.00 22.86
C GLY A 579 2.05 1.57 22.34
N PHE A 580 2.71 2.48 21.63
CA PHE A 580 3.98 2.23 20.96
C PHE A 580 5.12 1.79 21.93
N PRO A 581 5.27 2.38 23.14
CA PRO A 581 6.31 1.91 24.08
C PRO A 581 6.12 0.46 24.53
N ALA A 582 4.88 0.00 24.73
CA ALA A 582 4.58 -1.38 25.12
C ALA A 582 4.90 -2.36 23.98
N MET A 583 4.59 -1.99 22.74
CA MET A 583 4.96 -2.75 21.55
C MET A 583 6.49 -2.87 21.42
N VAL A 584 7.22 -1.76 21.60
CA VAL A 584 8.69 -1.74 21.55
C VAL A 584 9.31 -2.63 22.63
N ALA A 585 8.82 -2.54 23.87
CA ALA A 585 9.28 -3.38 24.98
C ALA A 585 9.06 -4.86 24.67
N ARG A 586 7.88 -5.24 24.16
CA ARG A 586 7.59 -6.63 23.78
C ARG A 586 8.47 -7.11 22.63
N LEU A 587 8.72 -6.27 21.63
CA LEU A 587 9.57 -6.61 20.49
C LEU A 587 11.01 -6.88 20.93
N ARG A 588 11.58 -6.05 21.82
CA ARG A 588 12.93 -6.28 22.37
C ARG A 588 12.99 -7.60 23.13
N ASP A 589 12.07 -7.78 24.07
CA ASP A 589 12.00 -9.00 24.89
C ASP A 589 11.89 -10.28 24.04
N ILE A 590 11.04 -10.29 23.01
CA ILE A 590 10.91 -11.46 22.14
C ILE A 590 12.17 -11.71 21.31
N GLN A 591 12.81 -10.65 20.81
CA GLN A 591 14.05 -10.74 20.05
C GLN A 591 15.18 -11.27 20.93
N ASP A 592 15.33 -10.77 22.15
CA ASP A 592 16.35 -11.21 23.10
C ASP A 592 16.18 -12.69 23.46
N GLN A 593 14.94 -13.14 23.72
CA GLN A 593 14.66 -14.54 24.01
C GLN A 593 14.96 -15.48 22.82
N ILE A 594 14.63 -15.06 21.59
CA ILE A 594 14.93 -15.85 20.38
C ILE A 594 16.43 -15.86 20.09
N ALA A 595 17.13 -14.74 20.30
CA ALA A 595 18.58 -14.66 20.19
C ALA A 595 19.25 -15.61 21.18
N ALA A 596 18.78 -15.65 22.43
CA ALA A 596 19.27 -16.59 23.45
C ALA A 596 19.01 -18.06 23.06
N LEU A 597 17.82 -18.37 22.53
CA LEU A 597 17.50 -19.70 21.99
C LEU A 597 18.43 -20.08 20.83
N ARG A 598 18.65 -19.16 19.89
CA ARG A 598 19.58 -19.34 18.77
C ARG A 598 20.98 -19.63 19.28
N THR A 599 21.47 -18.85 20.23
CA THR A 599 22.80 -19.04 20.82
C THR A 599 22.93 -20.41 21.50
N ARG A 600 21.89 -20.89 22.18
CA ARG A 600 21.89 -22.24 22.79
C ARG A 600 21.91 -23.38 21.75
N LYS A 601 21.21 -23.23 20.62
CA LYS A 601 21.03 -24.31 19.62
C LYS A 601 22.10 -24.29 18.52
N LEU A 602 22.56 -23.11 18.10
CA LEU A 602 23.44 -22.88 16.95
C LEU A 602 24.73 -22.11 17.31
N GLY A 603 24.90 -21.67 18.56
CA GLY A 603 26.04 -20.86 18.99
C GLY A 603 25.85 -19.35 18.73
N PRO A 604 26.76 -18.52 19.28
CA PRO A 604 26.66 -17.06 19.20
C PRO A 604 26.96 -16.52 17.80
N LEU A 605 26.43 -15.33 17.49
CA LEU A 605 26.86 -14.61 16.29
C LEU A 605 28.25 -14.02 16.44
N THR A 606 28.88 -13.78 15.29
CA THR A 606 30.15 -13.07 15.17
C THR A 606 30.07 -11.61 15.62
N THR A 607 28.86 -11.04 15.64
CA THR A 607 28.55 -9.70 16.14
C THR A 607 28.26 -9.67 17.63
N GLU A 608 28.08 -10.84 18.27
CA GLU A 608 27.78 -10.97 19.70
C GLU A 608 29.04 -11.31 20.52
N GLY A 609 30.17 -11.53 19.85
CA GLY A 609 31.46 -11.88 20.46
C GLY A 609 32.55 -10.83 20.20
N ALA A 610 32.51 -9.73 20.96
CA ALA A 610 33.65 -8.89 21.32
C ALA A 610 33.32 -8.18 22.64
N GLY A 611 33.19 -8.97 23.71
CA GLY A 611 32.91 -8.50 25.06
C GLY A 611 33.50 -9.48 26.06
N GLU A 612 34.66 -9.09 26.60
CA GLU A 612 35.35 -9.59 27.80
C GLU A 612 35.95 -11.01 27.74
N GLY A 613 37.25 -11.03 27.45
CA GLY A 613 38.12 -12.19 27.54
C GLY A 613 39.59 -11.86 27.29
N VAL A 614 40.12 -10.83 27.96
CA VAL A 614 41.51 -10.72 28.50
C VAL A 614 41.44 -9.77 29.70
#